data_AF-A0A5B9SW58-F1
#
_entry.id   AF-A0A5B9SW58-F1
#
_cell.length_a   1.000
_cell.length_b   1.000
_cell.length_c   1.000
_cell.angle_alpha   90.00
_cell.angle_beta   90.00
_cell.angle_gamma   90.00
#
_symmetry.space_group_name_H-M   'P 1'
#
loop_
_entity.id
_entity.type
_entity.pdbx_description
1 polymer ?
#
loop_
_entity_poly.entity_id
_entity_poly.type
_entity_poly.pdbx_seq_one_letter_code
_entity_poly.pdbx_strand_id
1 'polypeptide(L)'
;MIDEHSIDIDNRKANNLLYLFMAIGVIPLLCILAVYYTNPDNLFLHTIATSTENIPSITSAYNPLMTKVMDIYCKTAPSLALILFILTFKTRKLIKKTNRNAVLRSCLLSPFVCAVFLYLLCFRNLELTTAGRPARLMTNNDATLLLFYIGLYLIIFFISYFTLFTPVTTFKLLKERQ
;
A
#
# COMPACT_ATOMS: atom_id res chain seq x y z
N MET A 1 24.40 -23.05 15.58
CA MET A 1 23.18 -23.70 15.08
C MET A 1 22.06 -22.68 15.26
N ILE A 2 21.55 -22.10 14.17
CA ILE A 2 20.45 -21.12 14.28
C ILE A 2 19.19 -21.92 14.59
N ASP A 3 18.56 -21.65 15.73
CA ASP A 3 17.36 -22.35 16.17
C ASP A 3 16.17 -21.94 15.29
N GLU A 4 15.73 -22.84 14.41
CA GLU A 4 14.60 -22.63 13.49
C GLU A 4 13.32 -22.24 14.25
N HIS A 5 13.14 -22.75 15.47
CA HIS A 5 11.99 -22.42 16.32
C HIS A 5 11.99 -20.94 16.74
N SER A 6 13.17 -20.38 17.06
CA SER A 6 13.31 -18.96 17.39
C SER A 6 13.01 -18.03 16.19
N ILE A 7 13.33 -18.48 14.97
CA ILE A 7 13.03 -17.73 13.74
C ILE A 7 11.53 -17.69 13.48
N ASP A 8 10.84 -18.81 13.66
CA ASP A 8 9.40 -18.90 13.43
C ASP A 8 8.62 -17.94 14.36
N ILE A 9 8.99 -17.89 15.65
CA ILE A 9 8.36 -16.98 16.62
C ILE A 9 8.53 -15.51 16.21
N ASP A 10 9.74 -15.11 15.80
CA ASP A 10 10.02 -13.73 15.40
C ASP A 10 9.27 -13.35 14.11
N ASN A 11 9.23 -14.26 13.13
CA ASN A 11 8.50 -14.05 11.89
C ASN A 11 6.98 -14.02 12.11
N ARG A 12 6.46 -14.82 13.04
CA ARG A 12 5.05 -14.78 13.45
C ARG A 12 4.70 -13.43 14.07
N LYS A 13 5.54 -12.87 14.95
CA LYS A 13 5.35 -11.52 15.50
C LYS A 13 5.34 -10.45 14.41
N ALA A 14 6.27 -10.53 13.45
CA ALA A 14 6.31 -9.59 12.33
C ALA A 14 5.07 -9.68 11.42
N ASN A 15 4.54 -10.89 11.20
CA ASN A 15 3.31 -11.08 10.43
C ASN A 15 2.08 -10.56 11.18
N ASN A 16 1.98 -10.79 12.49
CA ASN A 16 0.90 -10.24 13.30
C ASN A 16 0.88 -8.70 13.25
N LEU A 17 2.06 -8.07 13.31
CA LEU A 17 2.16 -6.62 13.17
C LEU A 17 1.74 -6.15 11.76
N LEU A 18 2.10 -6.89 10.72
CA LEU A 18 1.65 -6.61 9.35
C LEU A 18 0.12 -6.66 9.24
N TYR A 19 -0.52 -7.72 9.78
CA TYR A 19 -2.00 -7.83 9.80
C TYR A 19 -2.66 -6.68 10.53
N LEU A 20 -2.10 -6.27 11.68
CA LEU A 20 -2.59 -5.13 12.45
C LEU A 20 -2.49 -3.83 11.66
N PHE A 21 -1.35 -3.58 10.99
CA PHE A 21 -1.17 -2.38 10.18
C PHE A 21 -2.10 -2.35 8.95
N MET A 22 -2.40 -3.51 8.35
CA MET A 22 -3.41 -3.59 7.28
C MET A 22 -4.79 -3.22 7.81
N ALA A 23 -5.20 -3.75 8.96
CA ALA A 23 -6.49 -3.42 9.57
C ALA A 23 -6.58 -1.92 9.88
N ILE A 24 -5.56 -1.34 10.52
CA ILE A 24 -5.49 0.09 10.83
C ILE A 24 -5.57 0.94 9.55
N GLY A 25 -4.86 0.53 8.49
CA GLY A 25 -4.85 1.24 7.21
C GLY A 25 -6.22 1.25 6.51
N VAL A 26 -7.06 0.24 6.71
CA VAL A 26 -8.38 0.14 6.08
C VAL A 26 -9.46 0.92 6.84
N ILE A 27 -9.33 1.10 8.16
CA ILE A 27 -10.34 1.77 8.99
C ILE A 27 -10.71 3.18 8.47
N PRO A 28 -9.77 4.07 8.13
CA PRO A 28 -10.12 5.40 7.63
C PRO A 28 -10.93 5.40 6.33
N LEU A 29 -10.73 4.42 5.44
CA LEU A 29 -11.54 4.28 4.22
C LEU A 29 -13.01 3.97 4.57
N LEU A 30 -13.24 3.11 5.56
CA LEU A 30 -14.58 2.83 6.07
C LEU A 30 -15.21 4.07 6.72
N CYS A 31 -14.42 4.83 7.47
CA CYS A 31 -14.88 6.08 8.08
C CYS A 31 -15.27 7.13 7.02
N ILE A 32 -14.47 7.30 5.96
CA ILE A 32 -14.80 8.23 4.85
C ILE A 32 -16.14 7.86 4.23
N LEU A 33 -16.38 6.58 3.95
CA LEU A 33 -17.66 6.11 3.41
C LEU A 33 -18.82 6.37 4.37
N ALA A 34 -18.66 6.07 5.67
CA ALA A 34 -19.70 6.29 6.67
C ALA A 34 -20.05 7.78 6.84
N VAL A 35 -19.04 8.66 6.81
CA VAL A 35 -19.25 10.11 6.86
C VAL A 35 -20.00 10.58 5.62
N TYR A 36 -19.66 10.08 4.44
CA TYR A 36 -20.34 10.42 3.20
C TYR A 36 -21.82 9.96 3.19
N TYR A 37 -22.11 8.74 3.66
CA TYR A 37 -23.48 8.23 3.76
C TYR A 37 -24.35 8.98 4.76
N THR A 38 -23.76 9.48 5.85
CA THR A 38 -24.51 10.23 6.86
C THR A 38 -24.73 11.68 6.43
N ASN A 39 -23.72 12.32 5.83
CA ASN A 39 -23.78 13.69 5.35
C ASN A 39 -22.93 13.86 4.07
N PRO A 40 -23.53 13.81 2.86
CA PRO A 40 -22.79 13.93 1.60
C PRO A 40 -22.12 15.31 1.43
N ASP A 41 -22.76 16.37 1.95
CA ASP A 41 -22.25 17.75 1.91
C ASP A 41 -21.34 18.10 3.10
N ASN A 42 -20.68 17.11 3.71
CA ASN A 42 -19.83 17.36 4.87
C ASN A 42 -18.66 18.29 4.49
N LEU A 43 -18.58 19.44 5.17
CA LEU A 43 -17.53 20.45 5.02
C LEU A 43 -16.12 19.86 5.09
N PHE A 44 -15.91 18.82 5.92
CA PHE A 44 -14.63 18.16 6.08
C PHE A 44 -14.16 17.48 4.78
N LEU A 45 -15.04 16.72 4.11
CA LEU A 45 -14.71 16.05 2.86
C LEU A 45 -14.47 17.05 1.73
N HIS A 46 -15.30 18.11 1.67
CA HIS A 46 -15.11 19.20 0.71
C HIS A 46 -13.79 19.93 0.92
N THR A 47 -13.42 20.23 2.16
CA THR A 47 -12.16 20.94 2.47
C THR A 47 -10.95 20.13 2.02
N ILE A 48 -10.96 18.81 2.23
CA ILE A 48 -9.89 17.93 1.75
C ILE A 48 -9.87 17.92 0.22
N ALA A 49 -11.04 17.75 -0.42
CA ALA A 49 -11.14 17.67 -1.87
C ALA A 49 -10.66 18.96 -2.56
N THR A 50 -11.04 20.14 -2.06
CA THR A 50 -10.61 21.44 -2.60
C THR A 50 -9.14 21.72 -2.33
N SER A 51 -8.65 21.43 -1.12
CA SER A 51 -7.24 21.61 -0.77
C SER A 51 -6.31 20.70 -1.58
N THR A 52 -6.83 19.61 -2.13
CA THR A 52 -6.07 18.62 -2.91
C THR A 52 -6.48 18.56 -4.38
N GLU A 53 -7.18 19.57 -4.88
CA GLU A 53 -7.71 19.60 -6.25
C GLU A 53 -6.60 19.39 -7.29
N ASN A 54 -5.48 20.10 -7.12
CA ASN A 54 -4.29 20.04 -7.98
C ASN A 54 -3.48 18.73 -7.87
N ILE A 55 -3.77 17.88 -6.88
CA ILE A 55 -3.05 16.62 -6.71
C ILE A 55 -3.65 15.58 -7.66
N PRO A 56 -2.86 14.96 -8.54
CA PRO A 56 -3.38 14.00 -9.50
C PRO A 56 -4.00 12.81 -8.79
N SER A 57 -5.21 12.40 -9.14
CA SER A 57 -5.98 11.41 -8.39
C SER A 57 -6.68 10.40 -9.27
N ILE A 58 -6.86 9.19 -8.74
CA ILE A 58 -7.74 8.21 -9.35
C ILE A 58 -9.17 8.51 -8.88
N THR A 59 -10.05 8.97 -9.78
CA THR A 59 -11.43 9.40 -9.44
C THR A 59 -12.46 8.66 -10.27
N SER A 60 -13.69 8.57 -9.76
CA SER A 60 -14.84 8.03 -10.50
C SER A 60 -15.86 9.13 -10.73
N ALA A 61 -16.37 9.25 -11.96
CA ALA A 61 -17.44 10.21 -12.27
C ALA A 61 -18.76 9.88 -11.55
N TYR A 62 -18.90 8.67 -11.00
CA TYR A 62 -20.07 8.29 -10.18
C TYR A 62 -20.13 9.05 -8.85
N ASN A 63 -18.99 9.24 -8.18
CA ASN A 63 -18.91 9.93 -6.89
C ASN A 63 -17.57 10.65 -6.74
N PRO A 64 -17.40 11.82 -7.38
CA PRO A 64 -16.10 12.48 -7.51
C PRO A 64 -15.53 12.96 -6.16
N LEU A 65 -16.40 13.37 -5.22
CA LEU A 65 -15.98 13.88 -3.92
C LEU A 65 -15.42 12.77 -3.03
N MET A 66 -16.18 11.70 -2.84
CA MET A 66 -15.75 10.57 -2.01
C MET A 66 -14.49 9.92 -2.58
N THR A 67 -14.47 9.70 -3.90
CA THR A 67 -13.32 9.08 -4.58
C THR A 67 -12.05 9.88 -4.46
N LYS A 68 -12.12 11.21 -4.59
CA LYS A 68 -10.97 12.10 -4.39
C LYS A 68 -10.39 11.95 -2.99
N VAL A 69 -11.22 12.01 -1.95
CA VAL A 69 -10.75 11.91 -0.56
C VAL A 69 -10.15 10.52 -0.26
N MET A 70 -10.78 9.44 -0.75
CA MET A 70 -10.26 8.08 -0.60
C MET A 70 -8.92 7.89 -1.33
N ASP A 71 -8.76 8.43 -2.53
CA ASP A 71 -7.52 8.37 -3.30
C ASP A 71 -6.38 9.13 -2.60
N ILE A 72 -6.67 10.33 -2.08
CA ILE A 72 -5.70 11.11 -1.31
C ILE A 72 -5.24 10.33 -0.08
N TYR A 73 -6.17 9.69 0.62
CA TYR A 73 -5.81 8.82 1.73
C TYR A 73 -4.94 7.63 1.28
N CYS A 74 -5.20 7.03 0.12
CA CYS A 74 -4.37 5.94 -0.42
C CYS A 74 -2.90 6.33 -0.63
N LYS A 75 -2.61 7.61 -0.91
CA LYS A 75 -1.23 8.10 -1.03
C LYS A 75 -0.48 8.19 0.30
N THR A 76 -1.17 8.02 1.42
CA THR A 76 -0.54 7.87 2.75
C THR A 76 -0.08 6.43 3.02
N ALA A 77 -0.52 5.44 2.23
CA ALA A 77 -0.12 4.05 2.41
C ALA A 77 1.42 3.82 2.44
N PRO A 78 2.25 4.49 1.61
CA PRO A 78 3.70 4.36 1.68
C PRO A 78 4.30 4.82 3.02
N SER A 79 3.73 5.85 3.67
CA SER A 79 4.23 6.31 4.97
C SER A 79 3.93 5.29 6.07
N LEU A 80 2.72 4.70 6.06
CA LEU A 80 2.37 3.62 6.98
C LEU A 80 3.26 2.37 6.75
N ALA A 81 3.56 2.04 5.50
CA ALA A 81 4.49 0.96 5.14
C ALA A 81 5.92 1.22 5.66
N LEU A 82 6.38 2.48 5.62
CA LEU A 82 7.66 2.88 6.17
C LEU A 82 7.72 2.70 7.69
N ILE A 83 6.66 3.06 8.42
CA ILE A 83 6.56 2.83 9.87
C ILE A 83 6.64 1.33 10.16
N LEU A 84 5.85 0.50 9.46
CA LEU A 84 5.88 -0.96 9.64
C LEU A 84 7.27 -1.52 9.35
N PHE A 85 7.94 -1.01 8.31
CA PHE A 85 9.29 -1.43 7.96
C PHE A 85 10.27 -1.15 9.11
N ILE A 86 10.25 0.05 9.69
CA ILE A 86 11.10 0.42 10.84
C ILE A 86 10.83 -0.48 12.06
N LEU A 87 9.59 -0.93 12.27
CA LEU A 87 9.25 -1.83 13.37
C LEU A 87 9.65 -3.29 13.10
N THR A 88 9.65 -3.72 11.83
CA THR A 88 9.84 -5.14 11.46
C THR A 88 11.23 -5.48 10.94
N PHE A 89 12.06 -4.51 10.55
CA PHE A 89 13.35 -4.80 9.89
C PHE A 89 14.33 -5.57 10.79
N LYS A 90 14.26 -5.40 12.11
CA LYS A 90 15.09 -6.15 13.07
C LYS A 90 14.54 -7.56 13.34
N THR A 91 13.22 -7.70 13.36
CA THR A 91 12.52 -8.91 13.77
C THR A 91 12.49 -9.97 12.66
N ARG A 92 12.34 -9.55 11.39
CA ARG A 92 12.33 -10.52 10.27
C ARG A 92 13.70 -11.15 10.07
N LYS A 93 13.75 -12.48 10.20
CA LYS A 93 14.92 -13.32 9.93
C LYS A 93 14.70 -14.12 8.64
N LEU A 94 15.75 -14.25 7.85
CA LEU A 94 15.72 -14.93 6.55
C LEU A 94 16.23 -16.36 6.71
N ILE A 95 15.49 -17.32 6.15
CA ILE A 95 15.81 -18.75 6.30
C ILE A 95 16.60 -19.28 5.07
N LYS A 96 16.58 -18.57 3.93
CA LYS A 96 16.99 -19.17 2.65
C LYS A 96 18.33 -18.67 2.10
N LYS A 97 19.24 -19.61 1.81
CA LYS A 97 20.43 -19.38 0.99
C LYS A 97 20.03 -19.32 -0.50
N THR A 98 20.11 -18.14 -1.14
CA THR A 98 19.90 -17.95 -2.59
C THR A 98 21.20 -17.56 -3.31
N ASN A 99 21.34 -17.83 -4.61
CA ASN A 99 22.56 -17.50 -5.37
C ASN A 99 22.85 -15.98 -5.41
N ARG A 100 24.09 -15.55 -5.16
CA ARG A 100 24.48 -14.13 -4.96
C ARG A 100 24.12 -13.24 -6.14
N ASN A 101 24.41 -13.67 -7.37
CA ASN A 101 24.13 -12.90 -8.58
C ASN A 101 22.62 -12.78 -8.83
N ALA A 102 21.84 -13.81 -8.45
CA ALA A 102 20.39 -13.76 -8.54
C ALA A 102 19.79 -12.78 -7.51
N VAL A 103 20.29 -12.76 -6.27
CA VAL A 103 19.85 -11.79 -5.24
C VAL A 103 20.16 -10.36 -5.67
N LEU A 104 21.39 -10.10 -6.13
CA LEU A 104 21.80 -8.76 -6.58
C LEU A 104 20.98 -8.27 -7.77
N ARG A 105 20.74 -9.13 -8.78
CA ARG A 105 19.91 -8.80 -9.93
C ARG A 105 18.47 -8.49 -9.51
N SER A 106 17.88 -9.32 -8.65
CA SER A 106 16.53 -9.08 -8.13
C SER A 106 16.46 -7.83 -7.25
N CYS A 107 17.51 -7.51 -6.51
CA CYS A 107 17.59 -6.30 -5.68
C CYS A 107 17.63 -5.02 -6.50
N LEU A 108 18.18 -5.04 -7.72
CA LEU A 108 18.20 -3.87 -8.60
C LEU A 108 16.92 -3.76 -9.42
N LEU A 109 16.42 -4.88 -9.96
CA LEU A 109 15.26 -4.88 -10.84
C LEU A 109 13.94 -4.65 -10.08
N SER A 110 13.81 -5.24 -8.89
CA SER A 110 12.59 -5.17 -8.07
C SER A 110 12.21 -3.73 -7.68
N PRO A 111 13.07 -2.92 -7.04
CA PRO A 111 12.71 -1.57 -6.63
C PRO A 111 12.43 -0.66 -7.82
N PHE A 112 13.07 -0.87 -8.98
CA PHE A 112 12.77 -0.12 -10.19
C PHE A 112 11.34 -0.38 -10.67
N VAL A 113 10.95 -1.65 -10.78
CA VAL A 113 9.58 -2.03 -11.17
C VAL A 113 8.57 -1.51 -10.15
N CYS A 114 8.84 -1.67 -8.85
CA CYS A 114 7.96 -1.17 -7.79
C CYS A 114 7.82 0.36 -7.79
N ALA A 115 8.90 1.10 -8.05
CA ALA A 115 8.87 2.56 -8.17
C ALA A 115 8.01 3.02 -9.35
N VAL A 116 8.08 2.33 -10.49
CA VAL A 116 7.19 2.60 -11.64
C VAL A 116 5.73 2.37 -11.27
N PHE A 117 5.40 1.27 -10.58
CA PHE A 117 4.03 1.02 -10.12
C PHE A 117 3.54 2.06 -9.12
N LEU A 118 4.35 2.45 -8.13
CA LEU A 118 3.99 3.51 -7.18
C LEU A 118 3.80 4.85 -7.88
N TYR A 119 4.64 5.17 -8.87
CA TYR A 119 4.48 6.38 -9.67
C TYR A 119 3.13 6.39 -10.41
N LEU A 120 2.80 5.28 -11.10
CA LEU A 120 1.56 5.16 -11.85
C LEU A 120 0.31 5.21 -10.96
N LEU A 121 0.37 4.63 -9.76
CA LEU A 121 -0.77 4.59 -8.83
C LEU A 121 -0.95 5.88 -8.03
N CYS A 122 0.14 6.56 -7.65
CA CYS A 122 0.08 7.74 -6.77
C CYS A 122 0.10 9.09 -7.50
N PHE A 123 0.67 9.16 -8.71
CA PHE A 123 0.95 10.44 -9.38
C PHE A 123 0.28 10.60 -10.75
N ARG A 124 -0.54 9.63 -11.17
CA ARG A 124 -1.26 9.70 -12.44
C ARG A 124 -2.74 9.99 -12.20
N ASN A 125 -3.29 10.93 -12.96
CA ASN A 125 -4.74 11.09 -13.08
C ASN A 125 -5.31 9.89 -13.85
N LEU A 126 -6.20 9.15 -13.21
CA LEU A 126 -6.90 8.02 -13.83
C LEU A 126 -8.38 8.14 -13.54
N GLU A 127 -9.17 8.26 -14.60
CA GLU A 127 -10.62 8.28 -14.46
C GLU A 127 -11.16 6.85 -14.57
N LEU A 128 -11.64 6.31 -13.44
CA LEU A 128 -12.12 4.94 -13.30
C LEU A 128 -13.29 4.57 -14.22
N THR A 129 -14.13 5.56 -14.55
CA THR A 129 -15.29 5.40 -15.43
C THR A 129 -14.91 5.21 -16.90
N THR A 130 -13.74 5.70 -17.31
CA THR A 130 -13.16 5.50 -18.64
C THR A 130 -12.20 4.31 -18.71
N ALA A 131 -11.80 3.77 -17.55
CA ALA A 131 -10.95 2.59 -17.48
C ALA A 131 -11.69 1.32 -17.93
N GLY A 132 -10.93 0.28 -18.31
CA GLY A 132 -11.46 -0.95 -18.92
C GLY A 132 -12.58 -1.64 -18.12
N ARG A 133 -13.27 -2.58 -18.75
CA ARG A 133 -14.45 -3.31 -18.22
C ARG A 133 -14.44 -3.66 -16.71
N PRO A 134 -13.36 -4.17 -16.09
CA PRO A 134 -13.37 -4.48 -14.66
C PRO A 134 -13.48 -3.24 -13.75
N ALA A 135 -12.83 -2.13 -14.12
CA ALA A 135 -12.89 -0.88 -13.34
C ALA A 135 -14.30 -0.26 -13.40
N ARG A 136 -14.93 -0.30 -14.59
CA ARG A 136 -16.29 0.20 -14.79
C ARG A 136 -17.36 -0.58 -14.01
N LEU A 137 -17.15 -1.87 -13.75
CA LEU A 137 -18.06 -2.66 -12.90
C LEU A 137 -17.93 -2.26 -11.42
N MET A 138 -16.73 -1.88 -10.97
CA MET A 138 -16.48 -1.46 -9.59
C MET A 138 -16.96 -0.03 -9.30
N THR A 139 -17.21 0.79 -10.32
CA THR A 139 -17.71 2.17 -10.17
C THR A 139 -19.22 2.30 -10.06
N ASN A 140 -19.99 1.21 -10.14
CA ASN A 140 -21.45 1.27 -10.23
C ASN A 140 -22.18 1.41 -8.88
N ASN A 141 -21.49 1.19 -7.76
CA ASN A 141 -22.05 1.29 -6.41
C ASN A 141 -20.97 1.76 -5.44
N ASP A 142 -21.33 2.58 -4.45
CA ASP A 142 -20.38 3.11 -3.46
C ASP A 142 -19.66 1.99 -2.68
N ALA A 143 -20.33 0.85 -2.43
CA ALA A 143 -19.73 -0.30 -1.77
C ALA A 143 -18.63 -0.99 -2.62
N THR A 144 -18.84 -1.14 -3.93
CA THR A 144 -17.80 -1.69 -4.83
C THR A 144 -16.66 -0.71 -5.02
N LEU A 145 -16.97 0.58 -4.93
CA LEU A 145 -16.03 1.68 -5.01
C LEU A 145 -15.11 1.70 -3.79
N LEU A 146 -15.67 1.53 -2.58
CA LEU A 146 -14.90 1.31 -1.36
C LEU A 146 -13.97 0.08 -1.49
N LEU A 147 -14.49 -1.04 -1.99
CA LEU A 147 -13.70 -2.26 -2.17
C LEU A 147 -12.52 -2.03 -3.10
N PHE A 148 -12.72 -1.27 -4.18
CA PHE A 148 -11.65 -0.86 -5.08
C PHE A 148 -10.56 -0.05 -4.33
N TYR A 149 -10.95 0.97 -3.55
CA TYR A 149 -9.98 1.78 -2.81
C TYR A 149 -9.27 1.03 -1.68
N ILE A 150 -9.93 0.07 -1.03
CA ILE A 150 -9.28 -0.86 -0.09
C ILE A 150 -8.21 -1.68 -0.82
N GLY A 151 -8.55 -2.24 -1.97
CA GLY A 151 -7.59 -2.97 -2.80
C GLY A 151 -6.41 -2.10 -3.24
N LEU A 152 -6.70 -0.88 -3.71
CA LEU A 152 -5.69 0.10 -4.12
C LEU A 152 -4.74 0.44 -2.96
N TYR A 153 -5.30 0.74 -1.78
CA TYR A 153 -4.53 1.04 -0.57
C TYR A 153 -3.59 -0.13 -0.22
N LEU A 154 -4.12 -1.35 -0.17
CA LEU A 154 -3.34 -2.54 0.17
C LEU A 154 -2.22 -2.80 -0.85
N ILE A 155 -2.50 -2.65 -2.15
CA ILE A 155 -1.49 -2.79 -3.20
C ILE A 155 -0.36 -1.78 -3.02
N ILE A 156 -0.68 -0.49 -2.83
CA ILE A 156 0.32 0.57 -2.62
C ILE A 156 1.12 0.28 -1.34
N PHE A 157 0.45 -0.12 -0.26
CA PHE A 157 1.08 -0.48 1.01
C PHE A 157 2.07 -1.63 0.86
N PHE A 158 1.66 -2.73 0.22
CA PHE A 158 2.52 -3.90 0.02
C PHE A 158 3.69 -3.59 -0.90
N ILE A 159 3.46 -2.93 -2.04
CA ILE A 159 4.54 -2.56 -2.98
C ILE A 159 5.57 -1.68 -2.25
N SER A 160 5.11 -0.70 -1.48
CA SER A 160 6.00 0.17 -0.69
C SER A 160 6.79 -0.63 0.35
N TYR A 161 6.13 -1.51 1.10
CA TYR A 161 6.78 -2.35 2.10
C TYR A 161 7.84 -3.27 1.49
N PHE A 162 7.54 -3.93 0.38
CA PHE A 162 8.49 -4.79 -0.34
C PHE A 162 9.68 -4.01 -0.90
N THR A 163 9.43 -2.81 -1.43
CA THR A 163 10.49 -1.93 -1.96
C THR A 163 11.50 -1.59 -0.87
N LEU A 164 11.03 -1.23 0.33
CA LEU A 164 11.89 -0.91 1.48
C LEU A 164 12.64 -2.14 2.01
N PHE A 165 12.00 -3.31 2.01
CA PHE A 165 12.59 -4.52 2.58
C PHE A 165 13.66 -5.16 1.67
N THR A 166 13.51 -5.05 0.35
CA THR A 166 14.41 -5.65 -0.66
C THR A 166 15.91 -5.31 -0.46
N PRO A 167 16.34 -4.05 -0.30
CA PRO A 167 17.75 -3.72 -0.12
C PRO A 167 18.32 -4.23 1.22
N VAL A 168 17.55 -4.15 2.31
CA VAL A 168 17.99 -4.62 3.63
C VAL A 168 18.18 -6.14 3.65
N THR A 169 17.26 -6.86 3.01
CA THR A 169 17.33 -8.32 2.83
C THR A 169 18.61 -8.71 2.10
N THR A 170 18.92 -7.98 1.03
CA THR A 170 20.12 -8.23 0.21
C THR A 170 21.40 -7.95 0.98
N PHE A 171 21.45 -6.86 1.75
CA PHE A 171 22.61 -6.53 2.58
C PHE A 171 22.88 -7.59 3.67
N LYS A 172 21.84 -8.04 4.38
CA LYS A 172 21.97 -9.11 5.39
C LYS A 172 22.49 -10.40 4.76
N LEU A 173 21.95 -10.81 3.61
CA LEU A 173 22.38 -12.03 2.89
C LEU A 173 23.81 -11.95 2.35
N LEU A 174 24.29 -10.75 1.99
CA LEU A 174 25.68 -10.55 1.57
C LEU A 174 26.65 -10.59 2.76
N LYS A 175 26.27 -9.99 3.90
CA LYS A 175 27.10 -9.95 5.12
C LYS A 175 27.28 -11.32 5.76
N GLU A 176 26.24 -12.17 5.78
CA GLU A 176 26.32 -13.54 6.33
C GLU A 176 27.23 -14.50 5.52
N ARG A 177 27.78 -14.05 4.38
CA ARG A 177 28.66 -14.85 3.51
C ARG A 177 30.13 -14.44 3.54
N GLN A 178 30.47 -13.35 4.23
CA GLN A 178 31.86 -12.95 4.51
C GLN A 178 32.28 -13.52 5.85
#